data_AF-A0A7G1ILJ8-F1
#
_entry.id   AF-A0A7G1ILJ8-F1
#
_cell.length_a   1.000
_cell.length_b   1.000
_cell.length_c   1.000
_cell.angle_alpha   90.00
_cell.angle_beta   90.00
_cell.angle_gamma   90.00
#
_symmetry.space_group_name_H-M   'P 1'
#
loop_
_entity.id
_entity.type
_entity.pdbx_description
1 polymer ?
#
loop_
_entity_poly.entity_id
_entity_poly.type
_entity_poly.pdbx_seq_one_letter_code
_entity_poly.pdbx_strand_id
1 'polypeptide(L)'
;MFHDEQIDGPLPERMRVLALTLAGERTVVGARIAGLDDIYLVTAEDATQDPGVAGSDGLLIPADAQRPEQQLAILAVRLEMAAVYLRLARG
;
A
#
# COMPACT_ATOMS: atom_id res chain seq x y z
N MET A 1 -7.70 23.25 18.93
CA MET A 1 -8.43 22.39 19.89
C MET A 1 -7.36 21.59 20.61
N PHE A 2 -7.26 21.70 21.94
CA PHE A 2 -6.21 21.05 22.73
C PHE A 2 -6.66 19.64 23.12
N HIS A 3 -5.73 18.68 23.04
CA HIS A 3 -5.90 17.32 23.55
C HIS A 3 -5.03 17.19 24.81
N ASP A 4 -5.62 16.71 25.90
CA ASP A 4 -4.93 16.47 27.17
C ASP A 4 -4.95 14.95 27.45
N GLU A 5 -3.79 14.30 27.36
CA GLU A 5 -3.65 12.85 27.53
C GLU A 5 -4.13 12.34 28.91
N GLN A 6 -4.19 13.22 29.92
CA GLN A 6 -4.61 12.87 31.28
C GLN A 6 -6.14 12.89 31.43
N ILE A 7 -6.85 13.65 30.58
CA ILE A 7 -8.30 13.82 30.62
C ILE A 7 -8.98 13.06 29.49
N ASP A 8 -8.43 13.13 28.28
CA ASP A 8 -8.98 12.54 27.07
C ASP A 8 -8.52 11.08 26.85
N GLY A 9 -7.49 10.65 27.57
CA GLY A 9 -6.85 9.34 27.36
C GLY A 9 -6.04 9.27 26.06
N PRO A 10 -5.47 8.10 25.72
CA PRO A 10 -4.64 7.97 24.53
C PRO A 10 -5.46 8.11 23.24
N LEU A 11 -4.87 8.72 22.20
CA LEU A 11 -5.50 8.79 20.89
C LEU A 11 -5.90 7.37 20.41
N PRO A 12 -7.12 7.18 19.87
CA PRO A 12 -7.49 5.91 19.26
C PRO A 12 -6.55 5.58 18.09
N GLU A 13 -6.32 4.28 17.86
CA GLU A 13 -5.57 3.83 16.69
C GLU A 13 -6.21 4.41 15.42
N ARG A 14 -5.44 5.19 14.67
CA ARG A 14 -5.94 5.81 13.43
C ARG A 14 -6.17 4.74 12.38
N MET A 15 -7.36 4.75 11.79
CA MET A 15 -7.70 3.86 10.69
C MET A 15 -6.84 4.23 9.47
N ARG A 16 -6.04 3.27 8.98
CA ARG A 16 -5.24 3.44 7.77
C ARG A 16 -6.02 2.90 6.58
N VAL A 17 -6.10 3.68 5.50
CA VAL A 17 -6.77 3.28 4.26
C VAL A 17 -5.73 3.06 3.18
N LEU A 18 -5.74 1.88 2.55
CA LEU A 18 -4.89 1.57 1.41
C LEU A 18 -5.69 1.77 0.11
N ALA A 19 -5.29 2.72 -0.71
CA ALA A 19 -5.86 2.98 -2.04
C ALA A 19 -5.06 2.20 -3.08
N LEU A 20 -5.54 1.01 -3.44
CA LEU A 20 -4.95 0.18 -4.49
C LEU A 20 -5.21 0.83 -5.85
N THR A 21 -4.15 1.07 -6.64
CA THR A 21 -4.25 1.77 -7.92
C THR A 21 -3.36 1.12 -8.98
N LEU A 22 -3.79 1.22 -10.24
CA LEU A 22 -2.97 0.84 -11.39
C LEU A 22 -1.91 1.91 -11.65
N ALA A 23 -0.75 1.51 -12.19
CA ALA A 23 0.36 2.41 -12.47
C ALA A 23 -0.06 3.62 -13.32
N GLY A 24 -0.85 3.39 -14.37
CA GLY A 24 -1.35 4.44 -15.26
C GLY A 24 -2.35 5.41 -14.64
N GLU A 25 -2.94 5.08 -13.48
CA GLU A 25 -3.95 5.90 -12.81
C GLU A 25 -3.39 6.65 -11.59
N ARG A 26 -2.13 6.39 -11.21
CA ARG A 26 -1.50 6.89 -9.99
C ARG A 26 -1.67 8.40 -9.81
N THR A 27 -1.44 9.18 -10.85
CA THR A 27 -1.54 10.64 -10.81
C THR A 27 -2.96 11.11 -10.53
N VAL A 28 -3.96 10.50 -11.19
CA VAL A 28 -5.37 10.89 -11.04
C VAL A 28 -5.88 10.51 -9.66
N VAL A 29 -5.58 9.30 -9.19
CA VAL A 29 -5.99 8.85 -7.86
C VAL A 29 -5.27 9.66 -6.78
N GLY A 30 -3.97 9.93 -6.95
CA GLY A 30 -3.20 10.80 -6.05
C GLY A 30 -3.82 12.19 -5.90
N ALA A 31 -4.23 12.82 -7.00
CA ALA A 31 -4.92 14.10 -6.97
C ALA A 31 -6.28 14.02 -6.24
N ARG A 32 -7.02 12.91 -6.35
CA ARG A 32 -8.33 12.73 -5.70
C ARG A 32 -8.22 12.58 -4.18
N ILE A 33 -7.16 11.95 -3.70
CA ILE A 33 -6.94 11.74 -2.26
C ILE A 33 -6.09 12.85 -1.62
N ALA A 34 -5.65 13.84 -2.39
CA ALA A 34 -4.85 14.94 -1.89
C ALA A 34 -5.63 15.71 -0.80
N GLY A 35 -5.00 15.89 0.36
CA GLY A 35 -5.61 16.55 1.51
C GLY A 35 -6.49 15.64 2.39
N LEU A 36 -6.57 14.34 2.08
CA LEU A 36 -7.10 13.34 3.00
C LEU A 36 -5.95 12.70 3.79
N ASP A 37 -6.06 12.71 5.11
CA ASP A 37 -5.07 12.09 5.99
C ASP A 37 -5.23 10.55 6.02
N ASP A 38 -4.14 9.86 6.36
CA ASP A 38 -4.12 8.40 6.58
C ASP A 38 -4.55 7.52 5.38
N ILE A 39 -4.51 8.06 4.15
CA ILE A 39 -4.69 7.32 2.90
C ILE A 39 -3.33 7.08 2.23
N TYR A 40 -3.02 5.82 1.95
CA TYR A 40 -1.77 5.38 1.33
C TYR A 40 -2.06 4.83 -0.07
N LEU A 41 -1.50 5.47 -1.09
CA LEU A 41 -1.59 5.01 -2.47
C LEU A 41 -0.62 3.86 -2.70
N VAL A 42 -1.11 2.73 -3.23
CA VAL A 42 -0.28 1.52 -3.44
C VAL A 42 -0.49 1.00 -4.85
N THR A 43 0.61 0.83 -5.58
CA THR A 43 0.67 0.20 -6.91
C THR A 43 1.40 -1.14 -6.86
N ALA A 44 1.32 -1.89 -7.95
CA ALA A 44 2.12 -3.11 -8.12
C ALA A 44 3.64 -2.85 -8.04
N GLU A 45 4.11 -1.66 -8.44
CA GLU A 45 5.53 -1.26 -8.37
C GLU A 45 5.99 -1.09 -6.94
N ASP A 46 5.22 -0.37 -6.12
CA ASP A 46 5.55 -0.14 -4.71
C ASP A 46 5.69 -1.48 -3.96
N ALA A 47 4.94 -2.50 -4.39
CA ALA A 47 4.99 -3.84 -3.82
C ALA A 47 6.17 -4.69 -4.32
N THR A 48 6.81 -4.34 -5.44
CA THR A 48 8.00 -5.04 -5.96
C THR A 48 9.32 -4.42 -5.52
N GLN A 49 9.31 -3.23 -4.91
CA GLN A 49 10.52 -2.54 -4.42
C GLN A 49 11.20 -3.18 -3.19
N ASP A 50 10.88 -4.43 -2.85
CA ASP A 50 11.55 -5.15 -1.77
C ASP A 50 12.97 -5.58 -2.21
N PRO A 51 14.06 -5.02 -1.66
CA PRO A 51 15.43 -5.33 -2.11
C PRO A 51 15.86 -6.78 -1.84
N GLY A 52 15.05 -7.58 -1.13
CA GLY A 52 15.33 -8.97 -0.80
C GLY A 52 14.83 -10.02 -1.79
N VAL A 53 14.00 -9.65 -2.78
CA VAL A 53 13.44 -10.60 -3.77
C VAL A 53 13.61 -10.05 -5.19
N ALA A 54 14.86 -9.85 -5.59
CA ALA A 54 15.20 -9.89 -7.01
C ALA A 54 14.96 -11.32 -7.51
N GLY A 55 13.77 -11.58 -8.04
CA GLY A 55 13.52 -12.78 -8.83
C GLY A 55 14.59 -12.90 -9.90
N SER A 56 15.04 -14.13 -10.13
CA SER A 56 16.19 -14.56 -10.93
C SER A 56 16.12 -14.29 -12.44
N ASP A 57 15.57 -13.16 -12.86
CA ASP A 57 15.73 -12.63 -14.21
C ASP A 57 15.60 -11.11 -14.10
N GLY A 58 16.74 -10.41 -14.10
CA GLY A 58 16.90 -9.01 -13.69
C GLY A 58 16.27 -7.96 -14.60
N LEU A 59 15.11 -8.26 -15.20
CA LEU A 59 14.32 -7.33 -15.99
C LEU A 59 13.09 -6.93 -15.18
N LEU A 60 13.21 -5.86 -14.42
CA LEU A 60 12.06 -5.14 -13.87
C LEU A 60 11.27 -4.62 -15.08
N ILE A 61 10.21 -5.33 -15.47
CA ILE A 61 9.25 -4.78 -16.43
C ILE A 61 8.61 -3.57 -15.74
N PRO A 62 8.73 -2.36 -16.29
CA PRO A 62 8.05 -1.18 -15.74
C PRO A 62 6.57 -1.50 -15.57
N ALA A 63 5.91 -1.18 -14.44
CA ALA A 63 4.52 -1.65 -14.28
C ALA A 63 3.56 -0.91 -15.20
N ASP A 64 3.92 0.28 -15.68
CA ASP A 64 3.29 0.94 -16.82
C ASP A 64 3.34 0.13 -18.12
N ALA A 65 4.27 -0.81 -18.27
CA ALA A 65 4.31 -1.80 -19.35
C ALA A 65 3.59 -3.12 -19.01
N GLN A 66 3.15 -3.33 -17.77
CA GLN A 66 2.39 -4.51 -17.35
C GLN A 66 0.89 -4.35 -17.66
N ARG A 67 0.26 -5.45 -18.06
CA ARG A 67 -1.20 -5.50 -18.25
C ARG A 67 -1.91 -5.22 -16.92
N PRO A 68 -3.07 -4.53 -16.92
CA PRO A 68 -3.79 -4.21 -15.69
C PRO A 68 -4.15 -5.45 -14.87
N GLU A 69 -4.48 -6.57 -15.51
CA GLU A 69 -4.77 -7.83 -14.84
C GLU A 69 -3.55 -8.39 -14.09
N GLN A 70 -2.34 -8.21 -14.65
CA GLN A 70 -1.09 -8.63 -14.00
C GLN A 70 -0.80 -7.77 -12.77
N GLN A 71 -1.00 -6.45 -12.87
CA GLN A 71 -0.83 -5.55 -11.73
C GLN A 71 -1.81 -5.89 -10.59
N LEU A 72 -3.07 -6.16 -10.92
CA LEU A 72 -4.07 -6.61 -9.95
C LEU A 72 -3.70 -7.95 -9.31
N ALA A 73 -3.20 -8.90 -10.09
CA ALA A 73 -2.73 -10.19 -9.58
C ALA A 73 -1.56 -10.02 -8.58
N ILE A 74 -0.59 -9.16 -8.90
CA ILE A 74 0.52 -8.83 -8.00
C ILE A 74 -0.01 -8.23 -6.69
N LEU A 75 -0.90 -7.23 -6.78
CA LEU A 75 -1.49 -6.58 -5.61
C LEU A 75 -2.28 -7.57 -4.74
N ALA A 76 -3.06 -8.46 -5.34
CA ALA A 76 -3.80 -9.49 -4.62
C ALA A 76 -2.87 -10.41 -3.83
N VAL A 77 -1.83 -10.96 -4.46
CA VAL A 77 -0.84 -11.81 -3.79
C VAL A 77 -0.14 -11.06 -2.65
N ARG A 78 0.21 -9.79 -2.86
CA ARG A 78 0.88 -8.97 -1.85
C ARG A 78 -0.03 -8.67 -0.66
N LEU A 79 -1.34 -8.49 -0.88
CA LEU A 79 -2.31 -8.33 0.19
C LEU A 79 -2.46 -9.62 1.02
N GLU A 80 -2.50 -10.78 0.37
CA GLU A 80 -2.51 -12.08 1.06
C GLU A 80 -1.24 -12.26 1.91
N MET A 81 -0.07 -11.98 1.35
CA MET A 81 1.20 -12.05 2.09
C MET A 81 1.23 -11.08 3.28
N ALA A 82 0.73 -9.86 3.10
CA ALA A 82 0.60 -8.88 4.18
C ALA A 82 -0.34 -9.38 5.28
N ALA A 83 -1.48 -10.01 4.93
CA ALA A 83 -2.38 -10.61 5.90
C ALA A 83 -1.72 -11.75 6.68
N VAL A 84 -0.93 -12.59 6.01
CA VAL A 84 -0.12 -13.64 6.66
C VAL A 84 0.88 -13.02 7.64
N TYR A 85 1.61 -11.98 7.24
CA TYR A 85 2.58 -11.31 8.12
C TYR A 85 1.91 -10.64 9.31
N LEU A 86 0.77 -9.97 9.12
CA LEU A 86 0.01 -9.38 10.21
C LEU A 86 -0.48 -10.44 11.20
N ARG A 87 -0.93 -11.59 10.71
CA ARG A 87 -1.29 -12.72 11.57
C ARG A 87 -0.09 -13.23 12.37
N LEU A 88 1.06 -13.42 11.72
CA LEU A 88 2.29 -13.87 12.39
C LEU A 88 2.79 -12.87 13.45
N ALA A 89 2.69 -11.57 13.16
CA ALA A 89 3.10 -10.51 14.10
C ALA A 89 2.17 -10.42 15.32
N ARG A 90 0.93 -10.89 15.23
CA ARG A 90 -0.06 -10.81 16.31
C ARG A 90 -0.01 -11.99 17.29
N GLY A 91 0.61 -13.12 16.92
CA GLY A 91 0.68 -14.33 17.75
C GLY A 91 -0.63 -15.10 17.80
#